data_AF-A0A914DG96-F1
#
_entry.id   AF-A0A914DG96-F1
#
_cell.length_a   1.000
_cell.length_b   1.000
_cell.length_c   1.000
_cell.angle_alpha   90.00
_cell.angle_beta   90.00
_cell.angle_gamma   90.00
#
_symmetry.space_group_name_H-M   'P 1'
#
loop_
_entity.id
_entity.type
_entity.pdbx_description
1 polymer ?
#
loop_
_entity_poly.entity_id
_entity_poly.type
_entity_poly.pdbx_seq_one_letter_code
_entity_poly.pdbx_strand_id
1 'polypeptide(L)'
;MNVEDIIRELKSSGLILRTHQVDGIQALLNWQRHGHGGILADEMGLGKTCQGIIALTILSSQGKGPSIVICPLSVLEHWENELL
;
A
#
# COMPACT_ATOMS: atom_id res chain seq x y z
N MET A 1 -9.04 1.47 -11.99
CA MET A 1 -9.79 1.75 -10.75
C MET A 1 -9.13 2.95 -10.06
N ASN A 2 -9.90 3.93 -9.57
CA ASN A 2 -9.36 5.07 -8.83
C ASN A 2 -9.08 4.67 -7.37
N VAL A 3 -8.22 5.40 -6.66
CA VAL A 3 -7.90 5.17 -5.23
C VAL A 3 -9.17 5.17 -4.37
N GLU A 4 -10.10 6.06 -4.68
CA GLU A 4 -11.38 6.19 -3.99
C GLU A 4 -12.26 4.94 -4.11
N ASP A 5 -12.22 4.26 -5.26
CA ASP A 5 -12.98 3.03 -5.48
C ASP A 5 -12.44 1.89 -4.62
N ILE A 6 -11.11 1.76 -4.56
CA ILE A 6 -10.44 0.74 -3.73
C ILE A 6 -10.66 1.03 -2.25
N ILE A 7 -10.61 2.28 -1.81
CA ILE A 7 -10.93 2.64 -0.42
C ILE A 7 -12.38 2.28 -0.09
N ARG A 8 -13.32 2.48 -1.01
CA ARG A 8 -14.72 2.07 -0.80
C ARG A 8 -14.88 0.55 -0.72
N GLU A 9 -14.19 -0.18 -1.59
CA GLU A 9 -14.18 -1.66 -1.57
C GLU A 9 -13.60 -2.20 -0.26
N LEU A 10 -12.44 -1.70 0.16
CA LEU A 10 -11.82 -2.04 1.44
C LEU A 10 -12.73 -1.72 2.62
N LYS A 11 -13.41 -0.57 2.59
CA LYS A 11 -14.39 -0.22 3.63
C LYS A 11 -15.56 -1.22 3.66
N SER A 12 -16.00 -1.71 2.51
CA SER A 12 -17.07 -2.72 2.41
C SER A 12 -16.65 -4.10 2.89
N SER A 13 -15.35 -4.43 2.81
CA SER A 13 -14.77 -5.65 3.39
C SER A 13 -14.41 -5.52 4.88
N GLY A 14 -14.73 -4.38 5.51
CA GLY A 14 -14.48 -4.13 6.93
C GLY A 14 -13.12 -3.48 7.26
N LEU A 15 -12.29 -3.21 6.25
CA LEU A 15 -11.01 -2.53 6.43
C LEU A 15 -11.19 -1.01 6.33
N ILE A 16 -11.12 -0.32 7.46
CA ILE A 16 -11.24 1.15 7.54
C ILE A 16 -9.87 1.78 7.72
N LEU A 17 -9.39 2.46 6.68
CA LEU A 17 -8.11 3.19 6.71
C LEU A 17 -8.21 4.45 7.56
N ARG A 18 -7.14 4.75 8.29
CA ARG A 18 -6.92 6.03 8.96
C ARG A 18 -6.43 7.08 7.97
N THR A 19 -6.64 8.35 8.29
CA THR A 19 -6.25 9.48 7.41
C THR A 19 -4.78 9.40 6.98
N HIS A 20 -3.86 9.16 7.92
CA HIS A 20 -2.43 9.06 7.62
C HIS A 20 -2.08 7.90 6.68
N GLN A 21 -2.88 6.82 6.70
CA GLN A 21 -2.70 5.69 5.80
C GLN A 21 -3.15 6.03 4.38
N VAL A 22 -4.26 6.76 4.25
CA VAL A 22 -4.73 7.30 2.96
C VAL A 22 -3.68 8.24 2.38
N ASP A 23 -3.13 9.15 3.19
CA ASP A 23 -2.09 10.08 2.76
C ASP A 23 -0.82 9.35 2.31
N GLY A 24 -0.39 8.32 3.06
CA GLY A 24 0.75 7.47 2.69
C GLY A 24 0.56 6.73 1.37
N ILE A 25 -0.63 6.16 1.14
CA ILE A 25 -0.97 5.49 -0.13
C ILE A 25 -0.95 6.50 -1.29
N GLN A 26 -1.53 7.69 -1.10
CA GLN A 26 -1.50 8.74 -2.12
C GLN A 26 -0.06 9.19 -2.43
N ALA A 27 0.80 9.32 -1.41
CA ALA A 27 2.21 9.64 -1.61
C ALA A 27 2.92 8.58 -2.47
N LEU A 28 2.77 7.29 -2.14
CA LEU A 28 3.36 6.18 -2.92
C LEU A 28 2.93 6.21 -4.39
N LEU A 29 1.63 6.38 -4.65
CA LEU A 29 1.09 6.44 -6.01
C LEU A 29 1.54 7.69 -6.76
N ASN A 30 1.68 8.82 -6.08
CA ASN A 30 2.20 10.05 -6.68
C ASN A 30 3.67 9.90 -7.06
N TRP A 31 4.51 9.32 -6.21
CA TRP A 31 5.91 9.04 -6.54
C TRP A 31 6.03 8.15 -7.77
N GLN A 32 5.26 7.05 -7.81
CA GLN A 32 5.20 6.17 -8.98
C GLN A 32 4.78 6.93 -10.24
N ARG A 33 3.71 7.74 -10.16
CA ARG A 33 3.18 8.50 -11.30
C ARG A 33 4.20 9.47 -11.88
N HIS A 34 5.04 10.08 -11.05
CA HIS A 34 6.08 11.02 -11.46
C HIS A 34 7.43 10.35 -11.75
N GLY A 35 7.51 9.01 -11.67
CA GLY A 35 8.70 8.26 -12.04
C GLY A 35 9.86 8.35 -11.04
N HIS A 36 9.59 8.65 -9.77
CA HIS A 36 10.60 8.67 -8.72
C HIS A 36 10.20 7.84 -7.50
N GLY A 37 11.17 7.55 -6.64
CA GLY A 37 10.93 6.88 -5.36
C GLY A 37 10.61 7.88 -4.24
N GLY A 38 10.47 7.35 -3.02
CA GLY A 38 10.33 8.13 -1.80
C GLY A 38 10.46 7.25 -0.55
N ILE A 39 10.53 7.90 0.62
CA ILE A 39 10.67 7.24 1.92
C ILE A 39 9.46 7.64 2.77
N LEU A 40 8.69 6.64 3.22
CA LEU A 40 7.70 6.84 4.28
C LEU A 40 8.43 6.83 5.64
N ALA A 41 8.69 8.02 6.17
CA ALA A 41 9.45 8.24 7.40
C ALA A 41 8.55 8.47 8.63
N ASP A 42 7.35 7.88 8.63
CA ASP A 42 6.40 7.93 9.73
C ASP A 42 6.72 6.89 10.83
N GLU A 43 6.09 7.02 11.99
CA GLU A 43 6.35 6.14 13.15
C GLU A 43 6.05 4.67 12.89
N MET A 44 6.81 3.77 13.54
CA MET A 44 6.53 2.33 13.49
C MET A 44 5.13 2.01 14.05
N GLY A 45 4.47 0.98 13.51
CA GLY A 45 3.13 0.59 13.94
C GLY A 45 1.97 1.33 13.26
N LEU A 46 2.24 2.29 12.36
CA LEU A 46 1.20 3.03 11.61
C LEU A 46 0.59 2.26 10.42
N GLY A 47 0.97 1.00 10.23
CA GLY A 47 0.43 0.14 9.16
C GLY A 47 1.07 0.37 7.78
N LYS A 48 2.39 0.63 7.72
CA LYS A 48 3.14 0.78 6.46
C LYS A 48 3.02 -0.43 5.54
N THR A 49 2.97 -1.65 6.08
CA THR A 49 2.75 -2.89 5.30
C THR A 49 1.44 -2.82 4.53
N CYS A 50 0.34 -2.52 5.22
CA CYS A 50 -0.99 -2.34 4.63
C CYS A 50 -1.00 -1.24 3.56
N GLN A 51 -0.39 -0.07 3.83
CA GLN A 51 -0.27 1.01 2.83
C GLN A 51 0.46 0.55 1.57
N GLY A 52 1.57 -0.19 1.73
CA GLY A 52 2.34 -0.75 0.62
C GLY A 52 1.53 -1.74 -0.19
N ILE A 53 0.89 -2.72 0.47
CA ILE A 53 0.04 -3.73 -0.20
C ILE A 53 -1.06 -3.05 -1.02
N ILE A 54 -1.78 -2.09 -0.45
CA ILE A 54 -2.85 -1.37 -1.15
C ILE A 54 -2.30 -0.62 -2.37
N ALA A 55 -1.17 0.07 -2.23
CA ALA A 55 -0.54 0.76 -3.35
C ALA A 55 -0.15 -0.23 -4.48
N LEU A 56 0.42 -1.38 -4.15
CA LEU A 56 0.78 -2.41 -5.13
C LEU A 56 -0.46 -3.01 -5.81
N THR A 57 -1.53 -3.28 -5.05
CA THR A 57 -2.81 -3.76 -5.60
C THR A 57 -3.42 -2.76 -6.58
N ILE A 58 -3.38 -1.46 -6.24
CA ILE A 58 -3.83 -0.38 -7.14
C ILE A 58 -3.01 -0.40 -8.44
N LEU A 59 -1.68 -0.45 -8.34
CA LEU A 59 -0.80 -0.45 -9.51
C LEU A 59 -1.00 -1.70 -10.38
N SER A 60 -1.15 -2.87 -9.76
CA SER A 60 -1.47 -4.12 -10.45
C SER A 60 -2.80 -4.04 -11.20
N SER A 61 -3.85 -3.48 -10.57
CA SER A 61 -5.17 -3.26 -11.22
C SER A 61 -5.12 -2.29 -12.42
N GLN A 62 -4.07 -1.47 -12.49
CA GLN A 62 -3.82 -0.54 -13.60
C GLN A 62 -2.92 -1.15 -14.69
N GLY A 63 -2.62 -2.45 -14.60
CA GLY A 63 -1.75 -3.16 -15.54
C GLY A 63 -0.28 -2.75 -15.42
N LYS A 64 0.15 -2.19 -14.28
CA LYS A 64 1.57 -2.03 -14.00
C LYS A 64 2.18 -3.42 -13.77
N GLY A 65 3.40 -3.60 -14.26
CA GLY A 65 4.09 -4.89 -14.24
C GLY A 65 4.29 -5.49 -12.84
N PRO A 66 4.98 -6.64 -12.76
CA PRO A 66 5.16 -7.34 -11.49
C PRO A 66 5.79 -6.45 -10.43
N SER A 67 5.30 -6.57 -9.20
CA SER A 67 5.82 -5.85 -8.04
C SER A 67 6.73 -6.77 -7.23
N ILE A 68 7.81 -6.21 -6.66
CA ILE A 68 8.72 -6.93 -5.77
C ILE A 68 8.74 -6.22 -4.41
N VAL A 69 8.52 -6.99 -3.34
CA VAL A 69 8.70 -6.53 -1.96
C VAL A 69 10.01 -7.11 -1.44
N ILE A 70 10.84 -6.25 -0.86
CA ILE A 70 12.08 -6.66 -0.19
C ILE A 70 11.93 -6.27 1.28
N CYS A 71 12.04 -7.25 2.17
CA CYS A 71 11.94 -7.04 3.61
C CYS A 71 12.94 -7.93 4.37
N PRO A 72 13.30 -7.60 5.62
CA PRO A 72 14.07 -8.48 6.48
C PRO A 72 13.37 -9.84 6.69
N LEU A 73 14.17 -10.90 6.82
CA LEU A 73 13.63 -12.26 7.03
C LEU A 73 12.66 -12.34 8.23
N SER A 74 12.94 -11.58 9.29
CA SER A 74 12.13 -11.55 10.51
C SER A 74 10.71 -11.02 10.34
N VAL A 75 10.40 -10.36 9.22
CA VAL A 75 9.06 -9.83 8.93
C VAL A 75 8.43 -10.44 7.68
N LEU A 76 9.07 -11.45 7.07
CA LEU A 76 8.55 -12.12 5.88
C LEU A 76 7.16 -12.72 6.14
N GLU A 77 7.02 -13.48 7.22
CA GLU A 77 5.75 -14.11 7.61
C GLU A 77 4.64 -13.06 7.88
N HIS A 78 5.00 -11.89 8.42
CA HIS A 78 4.04 -10.79 8.60
C HIS A 78 3.53 -10.25 7.27
N TRP A 79 4.40 -10.11 6.27
CA TRP A 79 3.98 -9.72 4.91
C TRP A 79 3.09 -10.79 4.26
N GLU A 80 3.42 -12.07 4.41
CA GLU A 80 2.61 -13.17 3.88
C GLU A 80 1.22 -13.20 4.51
N ASN A 81 1.13 -13.04 5.83
CA ASN A 81 -0.15 -13.03 6.54
C ASN A 81 -1.05 -11.84 6.17
N GLU A 82 -0.47 -10.67 5.86
CA GLU A 82 -1.23 -9.47 5.44
C GLU A 82 -1.69 -9.55 3.97
N LEU A 83 -1.17 -10.50 3.19
CA LEU A 83 -1.56 -10.73 1.79
C LEU A 83 -2.68 -11.77 1.63
N LEU A 84 -2.94 -12.60 2.64
CA LEU A 84 -3.92 -13.70 2.65
C LEU A 84 -5.28 -13.24 3.20
#